data_AF-A0A7X6HVN0-F1
#
_entry.id   AF-A0A7X6HVN0-F1
#
_cell.length_a   1.000
_cell.length_b   1.000
_cell.length_c   1.000
_cell.angle_alpha   90.00
_cell.angle_beta   90.00
_cell.angle_gamma   90.00
#
_symmetry.space_group_name_H-M   'P 1'
#
loop_
_entity.id
_entity.type
_entity.pdbx_description
1 polymer ?
#
loop_
_entity_poly.entity_id
_entity_poly.type
_entity_poly.pdbx_seq_one_letter_code
_entity_poly.pdbx_strand_id
1 'polypeptide(L)'
;MYTNYKNFIIASEARQEAYDELDVEKYEIVATLDLRTSVICQDMDKQVFEQKDYAVGVTAPPFHPNCRTSTAPYFEDLGSTRAARGADGKTYQVPSDMTYKEWHKKYVEDNQEAEAKEEGIRRGKPTQEPQKADPVKIERNDKSEIPEIDLVPGNQVRTPDMKDAELIKPRRKDKTDYKLSENGTVMPTKDWKGQHKSIPQNAEPFDVIETKTKDQIDRTFYDENGKIQKQMHSGDHGRPDLHPFGEHGEHGHDYKWPEGQEKPARTIRDLSGEEQVQNKDILERSDRDDGE
;
A
#
# COMPACT_ATOMS: atom_id res chain seq x y z
N MET A 1 -7.43 1.41 11.84
CA MET A 1 -7.24 2.40 10.75
C MET A 1 -6.28 1.91 9.67
N TYR A 2 -5.23 1.13 10.01
CA TYR A 2 -4.23 0.60 9.05
C TYR A 2 -4.76 -0.33 7.96
N THR A 3 -5.81 -1.10 8.25
CA THR A 3 -6.37 -2.09 7.31
C THR A 3 -6.97 -1.45 6.07
N ASN A 4 -7.52 -0.24 6.19
CA ASN A 4 -8.16 0.44 5.07
C ASN A 4 -7.12 0.96 4.07
N TYR A 5 -6.06 1.61 4.54
CA TYR A 5 -5.02 2.19 3.68
C TYR A 5 -4.32 1.12 2.82
N LYS A 6 -3.98 -0.03 3.42
CA LYS A 6 -3.39 -1.18 2.69
C LYS A 6 -4.32 -1.72 1.61
N ASN A 7 -5.62 -1.84 1.89
CA ASN A 7 -6.59 -2.28 0.88
C ASN A 7 -6.71 -1.28 -0.29
N PHE A 8 -6.57 0.02 -0.02
CA PHE A 8 -6.60 1.05 -1.07
C PHE A 8 -5.34 1.05 -1.95
N ILE A 9 -4.16 0.75 -1.39
CA ILE A 9 -2.93 0.58 -2.17
C ILE A 9 -3.07 -0.59 -3.13
N ILE A 10 -3.47 -1.77 -2.62
CA ILE A 10 -3.69 -2.97 -3.45
C ILE A 10 -4.71 -2.69 -4.57
N ALA A 11 -5.79 -1.96 -4.26
CA ALA A 11 -6.79 -1.57 -5.25
C ALA A 11 -6.28 -0.53 -6.27
N SER A 12 -5.20 0.20 -5.97
CA SER A 12 -4.55 1.09 -6.91
C SER A 12 -3.56 0.36 -7.80
N GLU A 13 -2.76 -0.55 -7.23
CA GLU A 13 -1.83 -1.41 -7.97
C GLU A 13 -2.58 -2.28 -8.98
N ALA A 14 -3.67 -2.93 -8.55
CA ALA A 14 -4.54 -3.69 -9.46
C ALA A 14 -5.16 -2.81 -10.58
N ARG A 15 -5.31 -1.50 -10.34
CA ARG A 15 -5.80 -0.57 -11.37
C ARG A 15 -4.71 -0.15 -12.33
N GLN A 16 -3.47 -0.02 -11.86
CA GLN A 16 -2.30 0.19 -12.71
C GLN A 16 -2.11 -0.99 -13.65
N GLU A 17 -2.13 -2.22 -13.12
CA GLU A 17 -2.06 -3.45 -13.93
C GLU A 17 -3.17 -3.49 -14.98
N ALA A 18 -4.40 -3.15 -14.60
CA ALA A 18 -5.51 -3.07 -15.57
C ALA A 18 -5.29 -1.98 -16.64
N TYR A 19 -4.61 -0.89 -16.31
CA TYR A 19 -4.25 0.16 -17.29
C TYR A 19 -3.14 -0.30 -18.23
N ASP A 20 -2.16 -1.05 -17.72
CA ASP A 20 -1.11 -1.68 -18.53
C ASP A 20 -1.71 -2.70 -19.51
N GLU A 21 -2.60 -3.57 -19.04
CA GLU A 21 -3.26 -4.59 -19.89
C GLU A 21 -4.16 -3.98 -20.97
N LEU A 22 -4.75 -2.81 -20.69
CA LEU A 22 -5.64 -2.09 -21.61
C LEU A 22 -4.92 -1.04 -22.47
N ASP A 23 -3.59 -0.95 -22.39
CA ASP A 23 -2.76 0.02 -23.11
C ASP A 23 -3.24 1.48 -22.93
N VAL A 24 -3.57 1.83 -21.68
CA VAL A 24 -4.02 3.19 -21.33
C VAL A 24 -2.82 4.12 -21.29
N GLU A 25 -2.73 5.08 -22.21
CA GLU A 25 -1.61 6.04 -22.25
C GLU A 25 -1.70 7.10 -21.13
N LYS A 26 -2.90 7.58 -20.83
CA LYS A 26 -3.15 8.67 -19.88
C LYS A 26 -4.35 8.36 -18.99
N TYR A 27 -4.29 8.82 -17.75
CA TYR A 27 -5.38 8.69 -16.80
C TYR A 27 -5.64 10.03 -16.11
N GLU A 28 -6.89 10.24 -15.69
CA GLU A 28 -7.30 11.36 -14.87
C GLU A 28 -7.56 10.94 -13.42
N ILE A 29 -7.29 11.86 -12.50
CA ILE A 29 -7.69 11.74 -11.11
C ILE A 29 -9.17 12.13 -10.96
N VAL A 30 -9.95 11.26 -10.32
CA VAL A 30 -11.38 11.45 -10.06
C VAL A 30 -11.64 11.43 -8.56
N ALA A 31 -11.70 12.62 -7.95
CA ALA A 31 -12.05 12.77 -6.53
C ALA A 31 -13.55 12.53 -6.30
N THR A 32 -13.95 12.00 -5.14
CA THR A 32 -15.38 11.99 -4.81
C THR A 32 -15.87 13.42 -4.58
N LEU A 33 -16.97 13.80 -5.22
CA LEU A 33 -17.60 15.11 -5.00
C LEU A 33 -18.48 15.06 -3.74
N ASP A 34 -17.89 15.25 -2.56
CA ASP A 34 -18.61 15.34 -1.28
C ASP A 34 -17.89 16.14 -0.18
N LEU A 35 -18.58 16.37 0.93
CA LEU A 35 -18.13 17.20 2.07
C LEU A 35 -16.96 16.61 2.88
N ARG A 36 -16.55 15.37 2.65
CA ARG A 36 -15.46 14.70 3.39
C ARG A 36 -14.21 14.51 2.54
N THR A 37 -14.25 14.85 1.26
CA THR A 37 -13.07 14.80 0.40
C THR A 37 -12.03 15.79 0.92
N SER A 38 -10.80 15.31 1.13
CA SER A 38 -9.74 16.13 1.73
C SER A 38 -9.19 17.16 0.75
N VAL A 39 -8.60 18.25 1.25
CA VAL A 39 -8.02 19.33 0.44
C VAL A 39 -7.06 18.79 -0.63
N ILE A 40 -6.18 17.85 -0.28
CA ILE A 40 -5.24 17.23 -1.24
C ILE A 40 -5.99 16.55 -2.39
N CYS A 41 -7.05 15.80 -2.08
CA CYS A 41 -7.86 15.15 -3.11
C CYS A 41 -8.62 16.15 -3.98
N GLN A 42 -9.06 17.28 -3.42
CA GLN A 42 -9.75 18.34 -4.16
C GLN A 42 -8.81 19.02 -5.14
N ASP A 43 -7.56 19.24 -4.75
CA ASP A 43 -6.54 19.88 -5.60
C ASP A 43 -6.03 18.96 -6.71
N MET A 44 -6.01 17.64 -6.46
CA MET A 44 -5.64 16.63 -7.45
C MET A 44 -6.78 16.30 -8.43
N ASP A 45 -8.03 16.68 -8.15
CA ASP A 45 -9.18 16.35 -9.01
C ASP A 45 -8.97 16.87 -10.44
N LYS A 46 -9.26 16.02 -11.44
CA LYS A 46 -9.12 16.31 -12.88
C LYS A 46 -7.70 16.58 -13.39
N GLN A 47 -6.67 16.36 -12.57
CA GLN A 47 -5.31 16.31 -13.09
C GLN A 47 -5.12 15.04 -13.94
N VAL A 48 -4.42 15.20 -15.06
CA VAL A 48 -4.14 14.13 -16.03
C VAL A 48 -2.65 13.79 -15.96
N PHE A 49 -2.34 12.49 -15.90
CA PHE A 49 -0.98 11.97 -15.84
C PHE A 49 -0.76 10.90 -16.91
N GLU A 50 0.50 10.73 -17.31
CA GLU A 50 0.91 9.63 -18.18
C GLU A 50 0.98 8.34 -17.37
N GLN A 51 0.55 7.21 -17.93
CA GLN A 51 0.48 5.94 -17.21
C GLN A 51 1.86 5.49 -16.70
N LYS A 52 2.94 5.72 -17.45
CA LYS A 52 4.32 5.41 -17.00
C LYS A 52 4.75 6.15 -15.74
N ASP A 53 4.08 7.25 -15.41
CA ASP A 53 4.37 8.06 -14.22
C ASP A 53 3.42 7.68 -13.06
N TYR A 54 2.67 6.57 -13.17
CA TYR A 54 1.75 6.07 -12.15
C TYR A 54 2.50 5.63 -10.89
N ALA A 55 2.35 6.44 -9.84
CA ALA A 55 2.99 6.27 -8.55
C ALA A 55 1.96 6.49 -7.43
N VAL A 56 1.62 5.39 -6.75
CA VAL A 56 0.65 5.38 -5.65
C VAL A 56 1.12 6.32 -4.53
N GLY A 57 0.24 7.22 -4.10
CA GLY A 57 0.51 8.25 -3.10
C GLY A 57 1.08 9.57 -3.65
N VAL A 58 1.48 9.63 -4.92
CA VAL A 58 2.06 10.83 -5.56
C VAL A 58 1.21 11.28 -6.75
N THR A 59 1.13 10.44 -7.77
CA THR A 59 0.39 10.70 -9.02
C THR A 59 -0.84 9.80 -9.15
N ALA A 60 -1.04 8.87 -8.22
CA ALA A 60 -2.22 8.02 -8.10
C ALA A 60 -2.68 7.90 -6.64
N PRO A 61 -3.98 7.75 -6.35
CA PRO A 61 -4.49 7.53 -5.00
C PRO A 61 -4.11 6.13 -4.47
N PRO A 62 -4.14 5.88 -3.14
CA PRO A 62 -4.53 6.80 -2.09
C PRO A 62 -3.45 7.82 -1.73
N PHE A 63 -3.79 9.12 -1.70
CA PHE A 63 -2.88 10.18 -1.24
C PHE A 63 -2.79 10.29 0.29
N HIS A 64 -3.75 9.71 1.01
CA HIS A 64 -3.83 9.74 2.47
C HIS A 64 -4.73 8.60 3.00
N PRO A 65 -4.71 8.30 4.31
CA PRO A 65 -5.63 7.34 4.91
C PRO A 65 -7.10 7.72 4.67
N ASN A 66 -7.94 6.72 4.38
CA ASN A 66 -9.34 6.90 3.98
C ASN A 66 -9.51 7.82 2.74
N CYS A 67 -8.57 7.75 1.79
CA CYS A 67 -8.69 8.43 0.50
C CYS A 67 -10.03 8.11 -0.18
N ARG A 68 -10.66 9.13 -0.76
CA ARG A 68 -11.94 9.03 -1.46
C ARG A 68 -11.80 9.33 -2.95
N THR A 69 -10.59 9.19 -3.46
CA THR A 69 -10.22 9.50 -4.83
C THR A 69 -9.84 8.21 -5.55
N SER A 70 -10.19 8.13 -6.83
CA SER A 70 -9.84 7.04 -7.74
C SER A 70 -9.21 7.63 -9.00
N THR A 71 -8.78 6.77 -9.92
CA THR A 71 -8.39 7.17 -11.29
C THR A 71 -9.39 6.63 -12.31
N ALA A 72 -9.45 7.27 -13.47
CA ALA A 72 -10.14 6.79 -14.65
C ALA A 72 -9.25 7.01 -15.90
N PRO A 73 -9.33 6.16 -16.93
CA PRO A 73 -8.63 6.43 -18.19
C PRO A 73 -9.10 7.77 -18.79
N TYR A 74 -8.16 8.56 -19.31
CA TYR A 74 -8.44 9.88 -19.84
C TYR A 74 -8.74 9.80 -21.34
N PHE A 75 -9.87 10.40 -21.74
CA PHE A 75 -10.25 10.56 -23.14
C PHE A 75 -10.77 11.98 -23.35
N GLU A 76 -10.37 12.63 -24.45
CA GLU A 76 -10.69 14.03 -24.72
C GLU A 76 -12.21 14.30 -24.89
N ASP A 77 -12.99 13.28 -25.29
CA ASP A 77 -14.39 13.44 -25.70
C ASP A 77 -15.36 12.41 -25.07
N LEU A 78 -15.32 12.26 -23.74
CA LEU A 78 -16.33 11.49 -23.00
C LEU A 78 -17.39 12.39 -22.38
N GLY A 79 -18.49 12.60 -23.12
CA GLY A 79 -19.72 13.26 -22.64
C GLY A 79 -20.48 12.40 -21.63
N SER A 80 -19.88 12.15 -20.46
CA SER A 80 -20.43 11.30 -19.40
C SER A 80 -20.85 12.12 -18.17
N THR A 81 -21.37 11.44 -17.15
CA THR A 81 -21.69 12.00 -15.84
C THR A 81 -20.82 11.37 -14.75
N ARG A 82 -20.51 12.11 -13.69
CA ARG A 82 -19.87 11.61 -12.48
C ARG A 82 -20.80 11.74 -11.26
N ALA A 83 -20.63 10.84 -10.30
CA ALA A 83 -21.42 10.83 -9.09
C ALA A 83 -20.95 11.91 -8.09
N ALA A 84 -21.90 12.61 -7.48
CA ALA A 84 -21.71 13.54 -6.38
C ALA A 84 -22.61 13.18 -5.20
N ARG A 85 -22.21 13.53 -3.98
CA ARG A 85 -22.96 13.22 -2.77
C ARG A 85 -23.37 14.49 -2.03
N GLY A 86 -24.66 14.64 -1.81
CA GLY A 86 -25.23 15.80 -1.14
C GLY A 86 -24.99 15.79 0.36
N ALA A 87 -25.29 16.92 1.01
CA ALA A 87 -25.29 17.06 2.45
C ALA A 87 -26.29 16.12 3.15
N ASP A 88 -27.33 15.69 2.44
CA ASP A 88 -28.31 14.68 2.86
C ASP A 88 -27.76 13.24 2.81
N GLY A 89 -26.54 13.06 2.30
CA GLY A 89 -25.89 11.77 2.14
C GLY A 89 -26.38 10.97 0.94
N LYS A 90 -27.23 11.53 0.07
CA LYS A 90 -27.70 10.89 -1.16
C LYS A 90 -26.76 11.16 -2.32
N THR A 91 -26.64 10.19 -3.22
CA THR A 91 -25.84 10.30 -4.43
C THR A 91 -26.70 10.82 -5.58
N TYR A 92 -26.17 11.77 -6.35
CA TYR A 92 -26.76 12.32 -7.57
C TYR A 92 -25.70 12.43 -8.68
N GLN A 93 -26.13 12.67 -9.92
CA GLN A 93 -25.24 12.76 -11.08
C GLN A 93 -24.96 14.22 -11.44
N VAL A 94 -23.71 14.53 -11.77
CA VAL A 94 -23.28 15.82 -12.32
C VAL A 94 -22.49 15.60 -13.61
N PRO A 95 -22.32 16.63 -14.46
CA PRO A 95 -21.46 16.54 -15.64
C PRO A 95 -20.05 16.04 -15.31
N SER A 96 -19.47 15.17 -16.15
CA SER A 96 -18.14 14.57 -15.90
C SER A 96 -17.02 15.61 -15.82
N ASP A 97 -17.13 16.68 -16.58
CA ASP A 97 -16.19 17.81 -16.65
C ASP A 97 -16.20 18.70 -15.40
N MET A 98 -17.25 18.60 -14.56
CA MET A 98 -17.33 19.37 -13.31
C MET A 98 -16.20 18.98 -12.36
N THR A 99 -15.39 19.96 -11.99
CA THR A 99 -14.33 19.83 -10.98
C THR A 99 -14.90 19.89 -9.57
N TYR A 100 -14.14 19.41 -8.58
CA TYR A 100 -14.52 19.54 -7.18
C TYR A 100 -14.79 21.00 -6.77
N LYS A 101 -13.95 21.93 -7.21
CA LYS A 101 -14.07 23.36 -6.84
C LYS A 101 -15.35 23.98 -7.37
N GLU A 102 -15.73 23.65 -8.61
CA GLU A 102 -16.99 24.10 -9.19
C GLU A 102 -18.21 23.47 -8.50
N TRP A 103 -18.11 22.18 -8.15
CA TRP A 103 -19.13 21.49 -7.39
C TRP A 103 -19.33 22.11 -6.00
N HIS A 104 -18.24 22.35 -5.26
CA HIS A 104 -18.27 22.93 -3.92
C HIS A 104 -18.89 24.33 -3.94
N LYS A 105 -18.45 25.19 -4.86
CA LYS A 105 -19.03 26.52 -5.07
C LYS A 105 -20.54 26.47 -5.35
N LYS A 106 -20.99 25.55 -6.20
CA LYS A 106 -22.39 25.49 -6.64
C LYS A 106 -23.34 24.89 -5.59
N TYR A 107 -22.87 23.91 -4.81
CA TYR A 107 -23.74 23.10 -3.96
C TYR A 107 -23.46 23.23 -2.45
N VAL A 108 -22.34 23.86 -2.06
CA VAL A 108 -21.90 23.98 -0.67
C VAL A 108 -21.83 25.44 -0.21
N GLU A 109 -21.14 26.33 -0.92
CA GLU A 109 -20.96 27.74 -0.49
C GLU A 109 -22.29 28.50 -0.26
N ASP A 110 -23.33 28.22 -1.06
CA ASP A 110 -24.64 28.88 -0.90
C ASP A 110 -25.63 28.09 -0.02
N ASN A 111 -25.20 26.96 0.57
CA ASN A 111 -26.05 26.06 1.37
C ASN A 111 -25.60 25.98 2.83
N GLN A 112 -26.27 26.76 3.69
CA GLN A 112 -25.99 26.84 5.13
C GLN A 112 -25.97 25.47 5.84
N GLU A 113 -26.78 24.50 5.40
CA GLU A 113 -26.79 23.15 5.99
C GLU A 113 -25.54 22.36 5.57
N ALA A 114 -25.10 22.51 4.33
CA ALA A 114 -23.89 21.86 3.81
C ALA A 114 -22.63 22.45 4.46
N GLU A 115 -22.54 23.77 4.60
CA GLU A 115 -21.44 24.45 5.28
C GLU A 115 -21.34 24.05 6.75
N ALA A 116 -22.46 24.05 7.47
CA ALA A 116 -22.49 23.63 8.87
C ALA A 116 -22.06 22.17 9.06
N LYS A 117 -22.44 21.28 8.13
CA LYS A 117 -22.01 19.87 8.12
C LYS A 117 -20.53 19.74 7.80
N GLU A 118 -20.01 20.49 6.84
CA GLU A 118 -18.59 20.50 6.49
C GLU A 118 -17.74 21.02 7.65
N GLU A 119 -18.13 22.12 8.29
CA GLU A 119 -17.49 22.61 9.51
C GLU A 119 -17.53 21.57 10.63
N GLY A 120 -18.66 20.88 10.82
CA GLY A 120 -18.80 19.81 11.80
C GLY A 120 -17.85 18.63 11.52
N ILE A 121 -17.66 18.26 10.25
CA ILE A 121 -16.71 17.24 9.81
C ILE A 121 -15.26 17.70 10.10
N ARG A 122 -14.92 18.95 9.81
CA ARG A 122 -13.57 19.51 10.04
C ARG A 122 -13.22 19.65 11.52
N ARG A 123 -14.19 19.99 12.38
CA ARG A 123 -13.99 20.17 13.83
C ARG A 123 -13.92 18.86 14.62
N GLY A 124 -14.40 17.75 14.07
CA GLY A 124 -14.44 16.45 14.75
C GLY A 124 -13.18 15.58 14.53
N LYS A 125 -12.36 15.39 15.58
CA LYS A 125 -11.82 14.04 15.87
C LYS A 125 -13.01 13.12 16.22
N PRO A 126 -12.96 11.81 15.95
CA PRO A 126 -14.16 11.00 15.69
C PRO A 126 -15.05 10.87 16.94
N THR A 127 -16.08 11.70 17.03
CA THR A 127 -17.25 11.44 17.87
C THR A 127 -18.39 11.01 16.98
N GLN A 128 -18.40 9.73 16.64
CA GLN A 128 -19.54 8.90 16.98
C GLN A 128 -18.98 7.59 17.54
N GLU A 129 -19.44 7.19 18.73
CA GLU A 129 -19.46 5.77 19.09
C GLU A 129 -19.94 4.98 17.87
N PRO A 130 -19.42 3.77 17.62
CA PRO A 130 -20.00 2.92 16.59
C PRO A 130 -21.49 2.85 16.89
N GLN A 131 -22.32 3.43 16.03
CA GLN A 131 -23.73 3.09 16.04
C GLN A 131 -23.71 1.57 15.91
N LYS A 132 -24.15 0.88 16.97
CA LYS A 132 -24.39 -0.54 16.92
C LYS A 132 -25.39 -0.70 15.79
N ALA A 133 -24.92 -1.08 14.62
CA ALA A 133 -25.79 -1.58 13.59
C ALA A 133 -26.47 -2.77 14.26
N ASP A 134 -27.78 -2.68 14.44
CA ASP A 134 -28.57 -3.86 14.73
C ASP A 134 -28.13 -4.92 13.72
N PRO A 135 -27.82 -6.15 14.15
CA PRO A 135 -27.41 -7.18 13.21
C PRO A 135 -28.51 -7.31 12.17
N VAL A 136 -28.19 -6.92 10.93
CA VAL A 136 -29.03 -7.23 9.79
C VAL A 136 -29.08 -8.75 9.74
N LYS A 137 -30.20 -9.32 10.19
CA LYS A 137 -30.52 -10.72 9.96
C LYS A 137 -30.64 -10.90 8.46
N ILE A 138 -29.57 -11.36 7.84
CA ILE A 138 -29.65 -11.95 6.51
C ILE A 138 -30.28 -13.32 6.72
N GLU A 139 -31.61 -13.38 6.65
CA GLU A 139 -32.30 -14.64 6.45
C GLU A 139 -31.88 -15.14 5.07
N ARG A 140 -31.02 -16.17 5.05
CA ARG A 140 -30.73 -16.92 3.83
C ARG A 140 -32.01 -17.67 3.48
N ASN A 141 -32.84 -17.07 2.64
CA ASN A 141 -34.00 -17.77 2.12
C ASN A 141 -33.51 -18.78 1.08
N ASP A 142 -33.76 -20.03 1.41
CA ASP A 142 -33.53 -21.21 0.61
C ASP A 142 -34.41 -21.12 -0.66
N LYS A 143 -33.79 -21.40 -1.82
CA LYS A 143 -34.42 -21.65 -3.14
C LYS A 143 -35.08 -20.47 -3.87
N SER A 144 -34.39 -19.96 -4.90
CA SER A 144 -34.97 -19.69 -6.23
C SER A 144 -33.86 -19.48 -7.26
N GLU A 145 -33.69 -20.48 -8.11
CA GLU A 145 -33.19 -20.51 -9.49
C GLU A 145 -32.31 -19.33 -9.98
N ILE A 146 -31.01 -19.60 -10.11
CA ILE A 146 -30.08 -18.82 -10.95
C ILE A 146 -30.11 -19.47 -12.34
N PRO A 147 -30.33 -18.72 -13.45
CA PRO A 147 -30.35 -19.29 -14.79
C PRO A 147 -28.99 -19.88 -15.17
N GLU A 148 -29.07 -21.04 -15.81
CA GLU A 148 -27.98 -21.90 -16.26
C GLU A 148 -27.08 -21.16 -17.26
N ILE A 149 -25.78 -21.03 -16.94
CA ILE A 149 -24.74 -20.59 -17.87
C ILE A 149 -23.93 -21.85 -18.21
N ASP A 150 -23.98 -22.28 -19.47
CA ASP A 150 -23.36 -23.52 -19.94
C ASP A 150 -21.84 -23.51 -19.73
N LEU A 151 -21.38 -24.25 -18.71
CA LEU A 151 -19.98 -24.58 -18.51
C LEU A 151 -19.60 -25.76 -19.40
N VAL A 152 -18.63 -25.54 -20.28
CA VAL A 152 -17.95 -26.61 -21.02
C VAL A 152 -17.20 -27.51 -20.02
N PRO A 153 -17.31 -28.86 -20.08
CA PRO A 153 -16.88 -29.72 -18.99
C PRO A 153 -15.40 -30.12 -19.09
N GLY A 154 -14.72 -30.16 -17.93
CA GLY A 154 -13.58 -31.05 -17.72
C GLY A 154 -12.45 -30.51 -16.84
N ASN A 155 -12.56 -30.65 -15.52
CA ASN A 155 -11.84 -31.71 -14.80
C ASN A 155 -12.09 -31.65 -13.28
N GLN A 156 -12.38 -32.83 -12.74
CA GLN A 156 -12.74 -33.10 -11.35
C GLN A 156 -11.61 -32.79 -10.36
N VAL A 157 -11.96 -32.19 -9.21
CA VAL A 157 -11.19 -32.32 -7.98
C VAL A 157 -12.09 -32.94 -6.90
N ARG A 158 -11.68 -34.11 -6.41
CA ARG A 158 -12.26 -34.79 -5.23
C ARG A 158 -12.00 -33.95 -3.97
N THR A 159 -13.01 -33.79 -3.11
CA THR A 159 -12.83 -33.31 -1.74
C THR A 159 -12.54 -34.49 -0.79
N PRO A 160 -11.47 -34.48 0.03
CA PRO A 160 -11.22 -35.55 1.00
C PRO A 160 -12.08 -35.45 2.27
N ASP A 161 -12.40 -36.61 2.85
CA ASP A 161 -13.21 -36.83 4.05
C ASP A 161 -12.64 -36.24 5.36
N MET A 162 -13.54 -35.91 6.29
CA MET A 162 -13.31 -35.18 7.55
C MET A 162 -12.64 -35.98 8.69
N LYS A 163 -11.56 -36.73 8.44
CA LYS A 163 -10.85 -37.48 9.51
C LYS A 163 -9.37 -37.10 9.76
N ASP A 164 -8.84 -36.08 9.09
CA ASP A 164 -7.47 -35.58 9.34
C ASP A 164 -7.46 -34.19 10.01
N ALA A 165 -8.20 -34.02 11.10
CA ALA A 165 -8.32 -32.76 11.83
C ALA A 165 -7.06 -32.34 12.63
N GLU A 166 -5.86 -32.77 12.24
CA GLU A 166 -4.58 -32.37 12.86
C GLU A 166 -3.59 -31.60 11.94
N LEU A 167 -3.96 -31.27 10.69
CA LEU A 167 -3.10 -30.47 9.80
C LEU A 167 -3.86 -29.34 9.08
N ILE A 168 -4.49 -28.45 9.84
CA ILE A 168 -4.82 -27.10 9.32
C ILE A 168 -3.90 -26.10 10.01
N LYS A 169 -2.64 -26.02 9.54
CA LYS A 169 -1.86 -24.81 9.74
C LYS A 169 -2.50 -23.72 8.89
N PRO A 170 -2.77 -22.51 9.41
CA PRO A 170 -3.39 -21.46 8.62
C PRO A 170 -2.55 -21.22 7.37
N ARG A 171 -3.19 -21.31 6.20
CA ARG A 171 -2.61 -20.94 4.91
C ARG A 171 -2.12 -19.49 5.06
N ARG A 172 -0.80 -19.30 5.24
CA ARG A 172 -0.20 -17.96 5.36
C ARG A 172 -0.52 -17.21 4.06
N LYS A 173 -1.12 -16.02 4.17
CA LYS A 173 -1.32 -15.12 3.03
C LYS A 173 0.01 -15.02 2.26
N ASP A 174 -0.03 -15.27 0.96
CA ASP A 174 1.13 -15.13 0.08
C ASP A 174 1.72 -13.73 0.31
N LYS A 175 2.97 -13.66 0.78
CA LYS A 175 3.68 -12.39 0.93
C LYS A 175 4.05 -11.95 -0.49
N THR A 176 3.63 -10.76 -0.90
CA THR A 176 3.93 -10.19 -2.22
C THR A 176 4.84 -8.97 -2.15
N ASP A 177 5.11 -8.44 -0.94
CA ASP A 177 6.02 -7.32 -0.71
C ASP A 177 6.46 -7.20 0.77
N TYR A 178 7.45 -6.35 1.03
CA TYR A 178 7.91 -5.94 2.35
C TYR A 178 6.86 -5.12 3.10
N LYS A 179 6.71 -5.37 4.40
CA LYS A 179 5.75 -4.62 5.22
C LYS A 179 6.37 -3.32 5.69
N LEU A 180 5.69 -2.20 5.46
CA LEU A 180 6.08 -0.90 6.02
C LEU A 180 5.25 -0.54 7.27
N SER A 181 5.88 0.22 8.17
CA SER A 181 5.31 0.84 9.36
C SER A 181 4.62 2.19 9.04
N GLU A 182 4.13 2.89 10.06
CA GLU A 182 3.46 4.20 9.94
C GLU A 182 4.35 5.33 9.45
N ASN A 183 5.63 5.28 9.76
CA ASN A 183 6.60 6.30 9.37
C ASN A 183 7.37 5.91 8.10
N GLY A 184 6.91 4.88 7.38
CA GLY A 184 7.51 4.41 6.13
C GLY A 184 8.69 3.46 6.32
N THR A 185 9.03 3.05 7.55
CA THR A 185 10.14 2.11 7.78
C THR A 185 9.73 0.66 7.53
N VAL A 186 10.65 -0.15 7.05
CA VAL A 186 10.42 -1.58 6.83
C VAL A 186 10.32 -2.30 8.16
N MET A 187 9.25 -3.09 8.32
CA MET A 187 9.04 -3.95 9.46
C MET A 187 9.76 -5.30 9.25
N PRO A 188 10.68 -5.70 10.14
CA PRO A 188 11.34 -6.99 10.04
C PRO A 188 10.33 -8.13 10.21
N THR A 189 10.43 -9.17 9.36
CA THR A 189 9.68 -10.41 9.56
C THR A 189 10.33 -11.28 10.63
N LYS A 190 11.64 -11.14 10.83
CA LYS A 190 12.43 -11.86 11.83
C LYS A 190 13.42 -10.91 12.49
N ASP A 191 13.32 -10.81 13.81
CA ASP A 191 14.30 -10.12 14.65
C ASP A 191 15.30 -11.13 15.21
N TRP A 192 16.52 -11.10 14.65
CA TRP A 192 17.65 -11.93 15.07
C TRP A 192 18.73 -11.11 15.79
N LYS A 193 18.39 -9.90 16.27
CA LYS A 193 19.31 -9.10 17.09
C LYS A 193 19.67 -9.90 18.36
N GLY A 194 20.98 -10.00 18.64
CA GLY A 194 21.50 -10.80 19.75
C GLY A 194 21.64 -12.31 19.48
N GLN A 195 21.31 -12.80 18.28
CA GLN A 195 21.52 -14.20 17.90
C GLN A 195 22.82 -14.34 17.09
N HIS A 196 23.67 -15.31 17.42
CA HIS A 196 24.85 -15.67 16.61
C HIS A 196 24.47 -16.57 15.44
N LYS A 197 23.67 -16.06 14.49
CA LYS A 197 23.24 -16.78 13.28
C LYS A 197 23.85 -16.17 12.03
N SER A 198 24.30 -17.00 11.11
CA SER A 198 24.65 -16.57 9.76
C SER A 198 23.38 -16.25 8.97
N ILE A 199 23.43 -15.15 8.19
CA ILE A 199 22.36 -14.81 7.25
C ILE A 199 22.33 -15.87 6.14
N PRO A 200 21.21 -16.58 5.92
CA PRO A 200 21.12 -17.57 4.87
C PRO A 200 20.99 -16.89 3.50
N GLN A 201 21.46 -17.54 2.44
CA GLN A 201 21.27 -17.06 1.06
C GLN A 201 19.80 -17.15 0.61
N ASN A 202 19.04 -18.07 1.22
CA ASN A 202 17.63 -18.31 0.92
C ASN A 202 16.79 -18.26 2.22
N ALA A 203 15.60 -17.66 2.16
CA ALA A 203 14.61 -17.58 3.23
C ALA A 203 13.17 -17.72 2.66
N GLU A 204 12.14 -17.34 3.43
CA GLU A 204 10.79 -17.25 2.85
C GLU A 204 10.71 -16.03 1.91
N PRO A 205 9.88 -16.09 0.86
CA PRO A 205 9.60 -14.93 0.00
C PRO A 205 9.29 -13.67 0.80
N PHE A 206 9.92 -12.55 0.42
CA PHE A 206 9.78 -11.24 1.06
C PHE A 206 10.08 -11.21 2.56
N ASP A 207 10.91 -12.14 3.04
CA ASP A 207 11.43 -12.02 4.39
C ASP A 207 12.32 -10.78 4.54
N VAL A 208 12.25 -10.21 5.74
CA VAL A 208 13.13 -9.12 6.18
C VAL A 208 13.73 -9.55 7.52
N ILE A 209 15.04 -9.73 7.54
CA ILE A 209 15.76 -10.22 8.72
C ILE A 209 16.64 -9.11 9.26
N GLU A 210 16.45 -8.77 10.53
CA GLU A 210 17.35 -7.87 11.25
C GLU A 210 18.36 -8.64 12.07
N THR A 211 19.63 -8.29 11.92
CA THR A 211 20.72 -8.76 12.78
C THR A 211 21.43 -7.57 13.39
N LYS A 212 21.96 -7.75 14.59
CA LYS A 212 22.78 -6.74 15.27
C LYS A 212 24.19 -7.28 15.41
N THR A 213 25.15 -6.53 14.87
CA THR A 213 26.56 -6.67 15.26
C THR A 213 26.85 -5.64 16.36
N LYS A 214 28.10 -5.57 16.86
CA LYS A 214 28.43 -4.78 18.06
C LYS A 214 27.88 -3.34 17.99
N ASP A 215 28.07 -2.67 16.85
CA ASP A 215 27.82 -1.23 16.73
C ASP A 215 26.77 -0.85 15.67
N GLN A 216 26.26 -1.82 14.91
CA GLN A 216 25.30 -1.60 13.82
C GLN A 216 24.22 -2.68 13.73
N ILE A 217 23.06 -2.26 13.24
CA ILE A 217 21.95 -3.11 12.82
C ILE A 217 22.00 -3.27 11.30
N ASP A 218 21.88 -4.51 10.84
CA ASP A 218 21.81 -4.86 9.43
C ASP A 218 20.41 -5.41 9.13
N ARG A 219 19.78 -4.88 8.08
CA ARG A 219 18.47 -5.37 7.61
C ARG A 219 18.64 -6.05 6.26
N THR A 220 18.36 -7.34 6.21
CA THR A 220 18.47 -8.19 5.01
C THR A 220 17.11 -8.43 4.39
N PHE A 221 17.02 -8.27 3.07
CA PHE A 221 15.81 -8.36 2.28
C PHE A 221 15.89 -9.54 1.31
N TYR A 222 14.81 -10.32 1.25
CA TYR A 222 14.67 -11.46 0.32
C TYR A 222 13.61 -11.17 -0.73
N ASP A 223 13.83 -11.59 -1.98
CA ASP A 223 12.90 -11.39 -3.09
C ASP A 223 11.69 -12.35 -3.03
N GLU A 224 10.86 -12.32 -4.07
CA GLU A 224 9.70 -13.19 -4.26
C GLU A 224 10.05 -14.69 -4.32
N ASN A 225 11.28 -15.02 -4.70
CA ASN A 225 11.78 -16.39 -4.76
C ASN A 225 12.46 -16.80 -3.44
N GLY A 226 12.46 -15.90 -2.45
CA GLY A 226 13.13 -16.11 -1.17
C GLY A 226 14.65 -16.05 -1.28
N LYS A 227 15.22 -15.48 -2.35
CA LYS A 227 16.67 -15.27 -2.47
C LYS A 227 17.06 -13.93 -1.88
N ILE A 228 18.24 -13.85 -1.27
CA ILE A 228 18.75 -12.56 -0.79
C ILE A 228 18.85 -11.56 -1.96
N GLN A 229 18.24 -10.40 -1.79
CA GLN A 229 18.16 -9.36 -2.81
C GLN A 229 19.04 -8.17 -2.43
N LYS A 230 18.92 -7.69 -1.18
CA LYS A 230 19.71 -6.55 -0.68
C LYS A 230 19.90 -6.60 0.83
N GLN A 231 20.93 -5.91 1.31
CA GLN A 231 21.20 -5.75 2.74
C GLN A 231 21.57 -4.30 3.04
N MET A 232 20.87 -3.69 3.98
CA MET A 232 21.09 -2.31 4.42
C MET A 232 21.91 -2.34 5.71
N HIS A 233 23.04 -1.64 5.70
CA HIS A 233 23.98 -1.55 6.81
C HIS A 233 23.91 -0.16 7.41
N SER A 234 23.70 -0.09 8.73
CA SER A 234 23.65 1.19 9.47
C SER A 234 25.03 1.74 9.87
N GLY A 235 26.12 1.14 9.38
CA GLY A 235 27.47 1.59 9.63
C GLY A 235 28.51 0.85 8.80
N ASP A 236 29.78 1.20 9.02
CA ASP A 236 30.96 0.78 8.25
C ASP A 236 31.56 -0.58 8.62
N HIS A 237 30.93 -1.34 9.51
CA HIS A 237 31.48 -2.57 10.09
C HIS A 237 32.85 -2.42 10.76
N GLY A 238 33.13 -1.26 11.36
CA GLY A 238 34.43 -0.92 11.93
C GLY A 238 35.52 -0.69 10.90
N ARG A 239 35.15 -0.46 9.63
CA ARG A 239 36.07 -0.23 8.50
C ARG A 239 35.65 1.00 7.69
N PRO A 240 35.77 2.21 8.26
CA PRO A 240 35.35 3.45 7.60
C PRO A 240 36.04 3.69 6.25
N ASP A 241 37.33 3.34 6.15
CA ASP A 241 38.12 3.51 4.92
C ASP A 241 37.57 2.73 3.72
N LEU A 242 36.84 1.64 3.96
CA LEU A 242 36.23 0.81 2.92
C LEU A 242 34.76 1.14 2.65
N HIS A 243 34.16 2.00 3.48
CA HIS A 243 32.75 2.37 3.40
C HIS A 243 32.60 3.90 3.51
N PRO A 244 33.08 4.66 2.50
CA PRO A 244 32.97 6.12 2.47
C PRO A 244 31.55 6.55 2.03
N PHE A 245 30.54 5.99 2.68
CA PHE A 245 29.13 6.16 2.37
C PHE A 245 28.39 6.76 3.57
N GLY A 246 27.37 7.58 3.31
CA GLY A 246 26.64 8.26 4.39
C GLY A 246 27.54 9.09 5.33
N GLU A 247 27.04 9.40 6.52
CA GLU A 247 27.78 10.16 7.54
C GLU A 247 28.60 9.24 8.46
N HIS A 248 28.12 8.01 8.66
CA HIS A 248 28.70 7.02 9.58
C HIS A 248 29.01 5.68 8.90
N GLY A 249 29.11 5.66 7.57
CA GLY A 249 29.37 4.45 6.80
C GLY A 249 28.11 3.70 6.40
N GLU A 250 26.93 4.32 6.40
CA GLU A 250 25.68 3.69 6.02
C GLU A 250 25.69 3.33 4.53
N HIS A 251 25.42 2.06 4.20
CA HIS A 251 25.52 1.58 2.82
C HIS A 251 24.60 0.41 2.52
N GLY A 252 24.36 0.18 1.23
CA GLY A 252 23.62 -0.95 0.71
C GLY A 252 24.53 -1.98 0.04
N HIS A 253 24.26 -3.26 0.30
CA HIS A 253 24.72 -4.36 -0.51
C HIS A 253 23.59 -4.87 -1.41
N ASP A 254 23.75 -4.78 -2.73
CA ASP A 254 22.83 -5.43 -3.67
C ASP A 254 23.38 -6.79 -4.08
N TYR A 255 22.49 -7.77 -4.16
CA TYR A 255 22.79 -9.13 -4.56
C TYR A 255 22.08 -9.46 -5.87
N LYS A 256 22.86 -9.61 -6.93
CA LYS A 256 22.35 -10.07 -8.24
C LYS A 256 22.65 -11.54 -8.39
N TRP A 257 21.71 -12.31 -8.93
CA TRP A 257 21.86 -13.75 -9.15
C TRP A 257 22.04 -14.03 -10.64
N PRO A 258 23.29 -14.16 -11.13
CA PRO A 258 23.52 -14.50 -12.54
C PRO A 258 22.95 -15.89 -12.85
N GLU A 259 22.42 -16.04 -14.05
CA GLU A 259 21.89 -17.31 -14.52
C GLU A 259 22.97 -18.41 -14.46
N GLY A 260 22.61 -19.56 -13.87
CA GLY A 260 23.52 -20.70 -13.72
C GLY A 260 24.57 -20.59 -12.60
N GLN A 261 24.60 -19.52 -11.80
CA GLN A 261 25.51 -19.40 -10.66
C GLN A 261 24.84 -19.75 -9.33
N GLU A 262 25.57 -20.48 -8.49
CA GLU A 262 25.13 -20.83 -7.12
C GLU A 262 25.30 -19.70 -6.11
N LYS A 263 26.03 -18.63 -6.47
CA LYS A 263 26.33 -17.50 -5.58
C LYS A 263 25.94 -16.18 -6.24
N PRO A 264 25.42 -15.22 -5.46
CA PRO A 264 25.12 -13.90 -5.99
C PRO A 264 26.39 -13.07 -6.18
N ALA A 265 26.39 -12.22 -7.20
CA ALA A 265 27.31 -11.10 -7.31
C ALA A 265 26.86 -9.99 -6.36
N ARG A 266 27.79 -9.46 -5.56
CA ARG A 266 27.51 -8.41 -4.57
C ARG A 266 28.13 -7.09 -5.00
N THR A 267 27.34 -6.01 -4.97
CA THR A 267 27.80 -4.63 -5.16
C THR A 267 27.53 -3.80 -3.92
N ILE A 268 28.46 -2.89 -3.59
CA ILE A 268 28.35 -1.96 -2.46
C ILE A 268 28.08 -0.57 -3.02
N ARG A 269 27.12 0.15 -2.44
CA ARG A 269 26.73 1.50 -2.88
C ARG A 269 26.15 2.34 -1.74
N ASP A 270 26.02 3.64 -1.97
CA ASP A 270 25.19 4.51 -1.15
C ASP A 270 23.72 4.07 -1.12
N LEU A 271 23.06 4.39 -0.02
CA LEU A 271 21.63 4.24 0.13
C LEU A 271 20.89 5.28 -0.71
N SER A 272 19.83 4.86 -1.41
CA SER A 272 18.93 5.81 -2.08
C SER A 272 18.12 6.61 -1.05
N GLY A 273 17.55 7.75 -1.45
CA GLY A 273 16.68 8.54 -0.54
C GLY A 273 15.47 7.74 -0.03
N GLU A 274 14.90 6.86 -0.85
CA GLU A 274 13.84 5.94 -0.44
C GLU A 274 14.34 4.92 0.58
N GLU A 275 15.52 4.32 0.37
CA GLU A 275 16.10 3.37 1.30
C GLU A 275 16.50 4.02 2.62
N GLN A 276 16.93 5.28 2.60
CA GLN A 276 17.15 6.06 3.81
C GLN A 276 15.85 6.23 4.62
N VAL A 277 14.72 6.51 3.96
CA VAL A 277 13.41 6.60 4.63
C VAL A 277 12.95 5.23 5.14
N GLN A 278 13.04 4.20 4.29
CA GLN A 278 12.62 2.83 4.62
C GLN A 278 13.45 2.19 5.74
N ASN A 279 14.68 2.64 5.93
CA ASN A 279 15.59 2.10 6.95
C ASN A 279 15.89 3.11 8.05
N LYS A 280 15.17 4.23 8.08
CA LYS A 280 15.43 5.34 9.00
C LYS A 280 15.55 4.90 10.46
N ASP A 281 14.73 3.93 10.88
CA ASP A 281 14.73 3.38 12.23
C ASP A 281 15.99 2.59 12.63
N ILE A 282 16.75 2.08 11.66
CA ILE A 282 18.05 1.43 11.91
C ILE A 282 19.23 2.35 11.61
N LEU A 283 19.03 3.42 10.83
CA LEU A 283 20.05 4.40 10.48
C LEU A 283 20.17 5.50 11.54
N GLU A 284 19.05 5.94 12.12
CA GLU A 284 19.06 6.91 13.19
C GLU A 284 19.61 6.28 14.46
N ARG A 285 20.76 6.80 14.93
CA ARG A 285 21.24 6.53 16.27
C ARG A 285 20.33 7.30 17.24
N SER A 286 19.18 6.74 17.62
CA SER A 286 18.49 7.23 18.82
C SER A 286 19.50 7.20 19.96
N ASP A 287 19.61 8.30 20.72
CA ASP A 287 20.45 8.41 21.92
C ASP A 287 20.44 7.07 22.64
N ARG A 288 21.53 6.33 22.48
CA ARG A 288 21.67 5.02 23.07
C ARG A 288 21.64 5.30 24.56
N ASP A 289 20.73 4.63 25.23
CA ASP A 289 20.56 4.65 26.67
C ASP A 289 21.90 4.25 27.30
N ASP A 290 22.77 5.25 27.48
CA ASP A 290 23.95 5.23 28.33
C ASP A 290 23.43 5.43 29.76
N GLY A 291 22.62 4.46 30.21
CA GLY A 291 22.04 4.39 31.54
C GLY A 291 22.78 3.34 32.36
N GLU A 292 23.64 3.83 33.25
CA GLU A 292 24.41 3.16 34.30
C GLU A 292 23.72 2.00 35.05
#